data_AF-A0A0D2T1M0-F1
#
_entry.id   AF-A0A0D2T1M0-F1
#
_cell.length_a   1.000
_cell.length_b   1.000
_cell.length_c   1.000
_cell.angle_alpha   90.00
_cell.angle_beta   90.00
_cell.angle_gamma   90.00
#
_symmetry.space_group_name_H-M   'P 1'
#
loop_
_entity.id
_entity.type
_entity.pdbx_description
1 polymer ?
#
loop_
_entity_poly.entity_id
_entity_poly.type
_entity_poly.pdbx_seq_one_letter_code
_entity_poly.pdbx_strand_id
1 'polypeptide(L)'
;MDADRIHAVEPAASIFRIKAKIRRAIEAEGIPYTYISSNAFAGHFLPNLMQENATVPPRDKVVILGDGNPKGIFVQEDDIATYTIKAAEDPRTLNKILYIRPPSNVLSFNEVVSLWERKIGKTLEKSYVPEEQLLNIIQGLQ
;
A
#
# COMPACT_ATOMS: atom_id res chain seq x y z
N MET A 1 4.04 4.99 -0.68
CA MET A 1 5.02 4.05 -1.23
C MET A 1 6.17 4.81 -1.85
N ASP A 2 7.35 4.17 -1.94
CA ASP A 2 8.56 4.80 -2.46
C ASP A 2 8.64 4.66 -3.98
N ALA A 3 8.55 5.78 -4.70
CA ALA A 3 8.50 5.82 -6.15
C ALA A 3 9.79 5.29 -6.82
N ASP A 4 10.93 5.35 -6.11
CA ASP A 4 12.23 4.94 -6.66
C ASP A 4 12.56 3.47 -6.37
N ARG A 5 11.75 2.77 -5.57
CA ARG A 5 12.02 1.40 -5.09
C ARG A 5 10.89 0.41 -5.39
N ILE A 6 9.94 0.78 -6.24
CA ILE A 6 8.80 -0.06 -6.59
C ILE A 6 8.96 -0.67 -7.99
N HIS A 7 8.67 -1.96 -8.10
CA HIS A 7 8.63 -2.69 -9.36
C HIS A 7 7.17 -2.85 -9.77
N ALA A 8 6.62 -1.83 -10.43
CA ALA A 8 5.23 -1.83 -10.91
C ALA A 8 5.18 -2.17 -12.40
N VAL A 9 4.05 -2.73 -12.85
CA VAL A 9 3.68 -2.86 -14.26
C VAL A 9 2.76 -1.73 -14.68
N GLU A 10 2.59 -1.50 -15.99
CA GLU A 10 1.62 -0.52 -16.49
C GLU A 10 0.18 -0.95 -16.15
N PRO A 11 -0.74 0.01 -15.87
CA PRO A 11 -0.56 1.47 -15.94
C PRO A 11 0.07 2.10 -14.68
N ALA A 12 0.25 1.34 -13.59
CA ALA A 12 0.74 1.87 -12.32
C ALA A 12 2.19 2.38 -12.41
N ALA A 13 3.03 1.73 -13.23
CA ALA A 13 4.42 2.12 -13.46
C ALA A 13 4.55 3.59 -13.92
N SER A 14 3.69 4.04 -14.83
CA SER A 14 3.66 5.43 -15.30
C SER A 14 3.39 6.44 -14.16
N ILE A 15 2.51 6.10 -13.22
CA ILE A 15 2.19 6.97 -12.07
C ILE A 15 3.41 7.13 -11.15
N PHE A 16 4.14 6.04 -10.87
CA PHE A 16 5.36 6.11 -10.08
C PHE A 16 6.47 6.88 -10.79
N ARG A 17 6.58 6.74 -12.12
CA ARG A 17 7.54 7.48 -12.94
C ARG A 17 7.32 8.99 -12.85
N ILE A 18 6.06 9.46 -12.79
CA ILE A 18 5.74 10.88 -12.59
C ILE A 18 6.25 11.36 -11.23
N LYS A 19 6.02 10.61 -10.16
CA LYS A 19 6.51 10.96 -8.81
C LYS A 19 8.04 11.00 -8.76
N ALA A 20 8.71 10.02 -9.35
CA ALA A 20 10.18 9.98 -9.42
C ALA A 20 10.73 11.20 -10.17
N LYS A 21 10.12 11.60 -11.30
CA LYS A 21 10.50 12.82 -12.04
C LYS A 21 10.39 14.09 -11.20
N ILE A 22 9.31 14.24 -10.41
CA ILE A 22 9.15 15.37 -9.49
C ILE A 22 10.28 15.38 -8.45
N ARG A 23 10.64 14.21 -7.89
CA ARG A 23 11.76 14.12 -6.94
C ARG A 23 13.08 14.58 -7.55
N ARG A 24 13.38 14.15 -8.78
CA ARG A 24 14.60 14.59 -9.49
C ARG A 24 14.61 16.10 -9.74
N ALA A 25 13.47 16.70 -10.07
CA ALA A 25 13.37 18.15 -10.25
C ALA A 25 13.62 18.91 -8.94
N ILE A 26 13.01 18.48 -7.83
CA ILE A 26 13.23 19.05 -6.49
C ILE A 26 14.73 18.99 -6.11
N GLU A 27 15.36 17.83 -6.33
CA GLU A 27 16.77 17.61 -6.04
C GLU A 27 17.70 18.47 -6.90
N ALA A 28 17.42 18.58 -8.21
CA ALA A 28 18.21 19.37 -9.14
C ALA A 28 18.20 20.87 -8.82
N GLU A 29 17.07 21.38 -8.33
CA GLU A 29 16.91 22.78 -7.91
C GLU A 29 17.44 23.04 -6.49
N GLY A 30 17.96 22.03 -5.79
CA GLY A 30 18.46 22.16 -4.42
C GLY A 30 17.37 22.53 -3.40
N ILE A 31 16.10 22.26 -3.71
CA ILE A 31 14.97 22.56 -2.83
C ILE A 31 15.00 21.61 -1.62
N PRO A 32 14.97 22.11 -0.37
CA PRO A 32 14.85 21.28 0.81
C PRO A 32 13.61 20.38 0.75
N TYR A 33 13.79 19.07 1.00
CA TYR A 33 12.69 18.12 0.89
C TYR A 33 12.60 17.11 2.03
N THR A 34 11.43 16.53 2.18
CA THR A 34 11.22 15.25 2.85
C THR A 34 10.20 14.44 2.04
N TYR A 35 10.57 13.26 1.57
CA TYR A 35 9.64 12.38 0.87
C TYR A 35 8.99 11.41 1.85
N ILE A 36 7.68 11.52 2.04
CA ILE A 36 6.94 10.64 2.93
C ILE A 36 6.49 9.38 2.18
N SER A 37 6.98 8.22 2.60
CA SER A 37 6.49 6.92 2.16
C SER A 37 5.58 6.32 3.23
N SER A 38 4.29 6.66 3.14
CA SER A 38 3.23 6.33 4.10
C SER A 38 2.62 4.93 3.96
N ASN A 39 3.05 4.15 2.96
CA ASN A 39 2.47 2.84 2.60
C ASN A 39 0.95 2.93 2.29
N ALA A 40 0.15 1.94 2.73
CA ALA A 40 -1.27 1.82 2.42
C ALA A 40 -2.12 2.56 3.46
N PHE A 41 -3.07 3.37 3.01
CA PHE A 41 -4.03 4.07 3.88
C PHE A 41 -5.04 3.07 4.45
N ALA A 42 -5.06 2.92 5.77
CA ALA A 42 -5.90 1.93 6.44
C ALA A 42 -7.39 2.17 6.14
N GLY A 43 -7.87 3.42 6.22
CA GLY A 43 -9.24 3.80 5.90
C GLY A 43 -9.62 3.69 4.42
N HIS A 44 -8.67 3.46 3.52
CA HIS A 44 -8.95 3.15 2.11
C HIS A 44 -8.95 1.65 1.83
N PHE A 45 -7.90 0.93 2.25
CA PHE A 45 -7.69 -0.46 1.84
C PHE A 45 -8.38 -1.49 2.74
N LEU A 46 -8.58 -1.19 4.04
CA LEU A 46 -9.16 -2.15 4.99
C LEU A 46 -10.70 -2.22 4.99
N PRO A 47 -11.48 -1.13 4.75
CA PRO A 47 -12.93 -1.19 4.86
C PRO A 47 -13.62 -2.17 3.91
N ASN A 48 -12.98 -2.58 2.82
CA ASN A 48 -13.50 -3.61 1.91
C ASN A 48 -12.53 -4.78 1.72
N LEU A 49 -11.46 -4.87 2.52
CA LEU A 49 -10.36 -5.82 2.34
C LEU A 49 -9.81 -5.85 0.91
N MET A 50 -9.73 -4.69 0.25
CA MET A 50 -9.21 -4.56 -1.12
C MET A 50 -9.96 -5.42 -2.14
N GLN A 51 -11.22 -5.77 -1.85
CA GLN A 51 -12.05 -6.52 -2.77
C GLN A 51 -12.72 -5.58 -3.76
N GLU A 52 -12.61 -5.92 -5.05
CA GLU A 52 -13.31 -5.18 -6.10
C GLU A 52 -14.82 -5.23 -5.88
N ASN A 53 -15.49 -4.09 -6.14
CA ASN A 53 -16.94 -3.94 -6.01
C ASN A 53 -17.52 -4.19 -4.60
N ALA A 54 -16.68 -4.27 -3.57
CA ALA A 54 -17.11 -4.36 -2.18
C ALA A 54 -16.98 -2.99 -1.48
N THR A 55 -17.97 -2.65 -0.66
CA THR A 55 -17.98 -1.45 0.19
C THR A 55 -17.77 -1.78 1.67
N VAL A 56 -17.86 -3.05 2.05
CA VAL A 56 -17.67 -3.58 3.40
C VAL A 56 -16.81 -4.83 3.35
N PRO A 57 -16.16 -5.25 4.45
CA PRO A 57 -15.32 -6.44 4.44
C PRO A 57 -16.18 -7.69 4.16
N PRO A 58 -15.78 -8.56 3.23
CA PRO A 58 -16.57 -9.74 2.86
C PRO A 58 -16.77 -10.69 4.04
N ARG A 59 -17.92 -11.38 4.07
CA ARG A 59 -18.27 -12.34 5.14
C ARG A 59 -18.42 -13.78 4.66
N ASP A 60 -18.28 -14.02 3.36
CA ASP A 60 -18.43 -15.34 2.74
C ASP A 60 -17.19 -15.76 1.96
N LYS A 61 -16.75 -14.94 0.99
CA LYS A 61 -15.63 -15.23 0.10
C LYS A 61 -14.66 -14.06 0.01
N VAL A 62 -13.37 -14.36 -0.13
CA VAL A 62 -12.32 -13.37 -0.37
C VAL A 62 -11.39 -13.83 -1.51
N VAL A 63 -11.06 -12.88 -2.39
CA VAL A 63 -10.07 -13.04 -3.45
C VAL A 63 -8.72 -12.55 -2.93
N ILE A 64 -7.70 -13.39 -3.09
CA ILE A 64 -6.32 -13.13 -2.66
C ILE A 64 -5.45 -13.08 -3.93
N LEU A 65 -4.77 -11.95 -4.14
CA LEU A 65 -3.83 -11.81 -5.26
C LEU A 65 -2.49 -12.47 -4.92
N GLY A 66 -1.94 -13.24 -5.86
CA GLY A 66 -0.76 -14.06 -5.64
C GLY A 66 -1.01 -15.16 -4.61
N ASP A 67 -0.04 -15.39 -3.71
CA ASP A 67 -0.15 -16.35 -2.60
C ASP A 67 -0.61 -15.68 -1.28
N GLY A 68 -0.77 -14.36 -1.26
CA GLY A 68 -1.18 -13.56 -0.10
C GLY A 68 -0.13 -13.42 1.01
N ASN A 69 1.11 -13.88 0.82
CA ASN A 69 2.18 -13.85 1.82
C ASN A 69 3.07 -12.60 1.83
N PRO A 70 3.26 -11.85 0.72
CA PRO A 70 3.97 -10.58 0.75
C PRO A 70 3.42 -9.63 1.81
N LYS A 71 4.32 -8.98 2.54
CA LYS A 71 3.95 -8.05 3.61
C LYS A 71 3.57 -6.69 3.03
N GLY A 72 2.38 -6.22 3.39
CA GLY A 72 1.94 -4.84 3.28
C GLY A 72 2.07 -4.10 4.61
N ILE A 73 1.90 -2.77 4.57
CA ILE A 73 1.88 -1.93 5.77
C ILE A 73 0.69 -0.99 5.67
N PHE A 74 -0.23 -1.11 6.62
CA PHE A 74 -1.46 -0.32 6.69
C PHE A 74 -1.32 0.73 7.78
N VAL A 75 -1.49 2.01 7.46
CA VAL A 75 -1.31 3.10 8.41
C VAL A 75 -2.57 3.95 8.41
N GLN A 76 -3.07 4.28 9.61
CA GLN A 76 -4.20 5.18 9.75
C GLN A 76 -3.83 6.59 9.28
N GLU A 77 -4.76 7.24 8.59
CA GLU A 77 -4.55 8.53 7.95
C GLU A 77 -4.18 9.62 8.95
N ASP A 78 -4.78 9.60 10.16
CA ASP A 78 -4.45 10.53 11.26
C ASP A 78 -3.00 10.35 11.75
N ASP A 79 -2.50 9.11 11.78
CA ASP A 79 -1.11 8.83 12.12
C ASP A 79 -0.18 9.32 11.01
N ILE A 80 -0.56 9.12 9.74
CA ILE A 80 0.20 9.63 8.60
C ILE A 80 0.32 11.14 8.69
N ALA A 81 -0.79 11.86 8.92
CA ALA A 81 -0.80 13.30 9.10
C ALA A 81 0.11 13.72 10.28
N THR A 82 -0.01 13.04 11.42
CA THR A 82 0.81 13.30 12.61
C THR A 82 2.31 13.18 12.31
N TYR A 83 2.73 12.08 11.68
CA TYR A 83 4.15 11.86 11.36
C TYR A 83 4.64 12.76 10.22
N THR A 84 3.78 13.15 9.29
CA THR A 84 4.12 14.15 8.26
C THR A 84 4.41 15.51 8.89
N ILE A 85 3.57 16.00 9.81
CA ILE A 85 3.79 17.28 10.51
C ILE A 85 5.06 17.23 11.36
N LYS A 86 5.28 16.13 12.10
CA LYS A 86 6.51 15.93 12.87
C LYS A 86 7.76 15.96 11.98
N ALA A 87 7.67 15.40 10.77
CA ALA A 87 8.78 15.35 9.83
C ALA A 87 9.05 16.66 9.09
N ALA A 88 8.10 17.60 9.05
CA ALA A 88 8.28 18.86 8.35
C ALA A 88 9.33 19.75 9.03
N GLU A 89 9.37 19.74 10.36
CA GLU A 89 10.25 20.60 11.19
C GLU A 89 11.41 19.83 11.84
N ASP A 90 11.54 18.53 11.57
CA ASP A 90 12.62 17.71 12.14
C ASP A 90 13.88 17.80 11.25
N PRO A 91 15.01 18.35 11.73
CA PRO A 91 16.22 18.44 10.91
C PRO A 91 16.76 17.06 10.51
N ARG A 92 16.37 15.97 11.19
CA ARG A 92 16.78 14.59 10.83
C ARG A 92 16.16 14.10 9.52
N THR A 93 15.06 14.71 9.07
CA THR A 93 14.36 14.32 7.83
C THR A 93 14.72 15.22 6.65
N LEU A 94 15.50 16.28 6.85
CA LEU A 94 15.98 17.17 5.79
C LEU A 94 16.72 16.37 4.70
N ASN A 95 16.22 16.49 3.48
CA ASN A 95 16.69 15.80 2.28
C ASN A 95 16.68 14.26 2.42
N LYS A 96 15.70 13.71 3.13
CA LYS A 96 15.51 12.27 3.35
C LYS A 96 14.17 11.74 2.83
N ILE A 97 14.10 10.42 2.74
CA ILE A 97 12.85 9.67 2.63
C ILE A 97 12.50 9.18 4.02
N LEU A 98 11.32 9.55 4.53
CA LEU A 98 10.77 8.99 5.76
C LEU A 98 9.83 7.83 5.42
N TYR A 99 10.13 6.65 5.96
CA TYR A 99 9.28 5.47 5.82
C TYR A 99 8.43 5.29 7.08
N ILE A 100 7.12 5.38 6.97
CA ILE A 100 6.20 5.15 8.09
C ILE A 100 5.89 3.65 8.15
N ARG A 101 6.67 2.90 8.95
CA ARG A 101 6.60 1.43 9.02
C ARG A 101 6.42 0.94 10.46
N PRO A 102 5.26 1.20 11.09
CA PRO A 102 4.99 0.69 12.44
C PRO A 102 5.02 -0.85 12.43
N PRO A 103 5.85 -1.51 13.27
CA PRO A 103 6.04 -2.95 13.21
C PRO A 103 4.75 -3.78 13.35
N SER A 104 3.83 -3.33 14.20
CA SER A 104 2.54 -4.00 14.44
C SER A 104 1.60 -4.01 13.23
N ASN A 105 1.87 -3.19 12.20
CA ASN A 105 1.01 -3.07 11.03
C ASN A 105 1.63 -3.71 9.79
N VAL A 106 2.78 -4.39 9.94
CA VAL A 106 3.44 -5.14 8.86
C VAL A 106 2.76 -6.50 8.75
N LEU A 107 1.78 -6.60 7.85
CA LEU A 107 0.91 -7.77 7.73
C LEU A 107 0.85 -8.25 6.28
N SER A 108 0.82 -9.56 6.09
CA SER A 108 0.44 -10.15 4.81
C SER A 108 -1.07 -10.09 4.63
N PHE A 109 -1.56 -10.22 3.39
CA PHE A 109 -3.01 -10.23 3.19
C PHE A 109 -3.66 -11.47 3.83
N ASN A 110 -2.97 -12.61 3.85
CA ASN A 110 -3.41 -13.79 4.62
C ASN A 110 -3.61 -13.46 6.11
N GLU A 111 -2.69 -12.71 6.74
CA GLU A 111 -2.82 -12.32 8.16
C GLU A 111 -3.97 -11.34 8.38
N VAL A 112 -4.20 -10.40 7.44
CA VAL A 112 -5.36 -9.49 7.49
C VAL A 112 -6.67 -10.26 7.38
N VAL A 113 -6.77 -11.22 6.47
CA VAL A 113 -7.94 -12.10 6.34
C VAL A 113 -8.14 -12.91 7.62
N SER A 114 -7.08 -13.50 8.18
CA SER A 114 -7.18 -14.24 9.45
C SER A 114 -7.61 -13.35 10.64
N LEU A 115 -7.16 -12.10 10.69
CA LEU A 115 -7.63 -11.13 11.69
C LEU A 115 -9.14 -10.87 11.54
N TRP A 116 -9.61 -10.73 10.31
CA TRP A 116 -11.02 -10.52 10.02
C TRP A 116 -11.87 -11.75 10.34
N GLU A 117 -11.46 -12.95 9.95
CA GLU A 117 -12.11 -14.22 10.27
C GLU A 117 -12.29 -14.40 11.79
N ARG A 118 -11.24 -14.10 12.57
CA ARG A 118 -11.33 -14.09 14.04
C ARG A 118 -12.35 -13.08 14.55
N LYS A 119 -12.40 -11.89 13.96
CA LYS A 119 -13.34 -10.83 14.35
C LYS A 119 -14.79 -11.19 14.04
N ILE A 120 -15.06 -11.94 12.98
CA ILE A 120 -16.42 -12.35 12.59
C ILE A 120 -16.81 -13.75 13.08
N GLY A 121 -15.88 -14.51 13.66
CA GLY A 121 -16.13 -15.88 14.13
C GLY A 121 -16.43 -16.87 12.99
N LYS A 122 -15.94 -16.60 11.78
CA LYS A 122 -16.24 -17.40 10.57
C LYS A 122 -15.04 -17.44 9.65
N THR A 123 -14.76 -18.64 9.11
CA THR A 123 -13.78 -18.85 8.05
C THR A 123 -14.38 -18.48 6.69
N LEU A 124 -13.65 -17.68 5.91
CA LEU A 124 -14.02 -17.30 4.55
C LEU A 124 -13.55 -18.35 3.54
N GLU A 125 -14.34 -18.54 2.49
CA GLU A 125 -13.89 -19.20 1.27
C GLU A 125 -12.81 -18.32 0.61
N LYS A 126 -11.66 -18.91 0.27
CA LYS A 126 -10.52 -18.18 -0.30
C LYS A 126 -10.29 -18.64 -1.73
N SER A 127 -10.20 -17.69 -2.65
CA SER A 127 -9.74 -17.93 -4.02
C SER A 127 -8.47 -17.14 -4.27
N TYR A 128 -7.47 -17.79 -4.86
CA TYR A 128 -6.19 -17.19 -5.18
C TYR A 128 -6.11 -16.88 -6.68
N VAL A 129 -5.61 -15.69 -7.02
CA VAL A 129 -5.37 -15.27 -8.41
C VAL A 129 -3.86 -15.21 -8.62
N PRO A 130 -3.26 -16.15 -9.38
CA PRO A 130 -1.83 -16.14 -9.66
C PRO A 130 -1.38 -14.84 -10.35
N GLU A 131 -0.12 -14.48 -10.19
CA GLU A 131 0.46 -13.26 -10.79
C GLU A 131 0.25 -13.20 -12.30
N GLU A 132 0.51 -14.30 -13.02
CA GLU A 132 0.30 -14.36 -14.47
C GLU A 132 -1.15 -14.04 -14.88
N GLN A 133 -2.12 -14.61 -14.17
CA GLN A 133 -3.54 -14.32 -14.41
C GLN A 133 -3.86 -12.85 -14.10
N LEU A 134 -3.33 -12.31 -13.00
CA LEU A 134 -3.51 -10.90 -12.65
C LEU A 134 -2.92 -9.97 -13.72
N LEU A 135 -1.74 -10.30 -14.26
CA LEU A 135 -1.11 -9.53 -15.33
C LEU A 135 -1.94 -9.55 -16.61
N ASN A 136 -2.54 -10.69 -16.98
CA ASN A 136 -3.43 -10.79 -18.12
C ASN A 136 -4.69 -9.91 -17.94
N ILE A 137 -5.28 -9.91 -16.75
CA ILE A 137 -6.43 -9.05 -16.40
C ILE A 137 -6.05 -7.57 -16.54
N ILE A 138 -4.89 -7.16 -16.01
CA ILE A 138 -4.40 -5.78 -16.09
C ILE A 138 -4.18 -5.35 -17.56
N GLN A 139 -3.71 -6.26 -18.41
CA GLN A 139 -3.46 -6.00 -19.83
C GLN A 139 -4.73 -6.11 -20.70
N GLY A 140 -5.86 -6.53 -20.13
CA GLY A 140 -7.10 -6.79 -20.88
C GLY A 140 -6.98 -7.97 -21.83
N LEU A 141 -6.04 -8.89 -21.59
CA LEU A 141 -5.81 -10.09 -22.41
C LEU A 141 -6.68 -11.28 -21.98
N GLN A 142 -7.35 -11.20 -20.83
CA GLN A 142 -8.28 -12.18 -20.27
C GLN A 142 -9.40 -11.49 -19.50
#